data_AF-V4UTM8-F1
#
_entry.id   AF-V4UTM8-F1
#
_cell.length_a   1.000
_cell.length_b   1.000
_cell.length_c   1.000
_cell.angle_alpha   90.00
_cell.angle_beta   90.00
_cell.angle_gamma   90.00
#
_symmetry.space_group_name_H-M   'P 1'
#
loop_
_entity.id
_entity.type
_entity.pdbx_description
1 polymer ?
#
loop_
_entity_poly.entity_id
_entity_poly.type
_entity_poly.pdbx_seq_one_letter_code
_entity_poly.pdbx_strand_id
1 'polypeptide(L)'
;MVWGLFPIDPLPGEDKYYIFSKGNYKVGRKGCDIIINKDKGVSRVHAEILVDEMISLNPFQDKSSKVSTTRVRIKDCSKYGTFINKNLGSKEKVHEFPNKEATLKDGDLVSFGTGNATYRFCYAPLILFVDSFQVNAPLQEKVSSIGAFITSKFCQECTHILVQHHMRVKGELLDAIVAKKPLVDVSWLEVVAEKSIRTDFPGCNS
;
A
#
# COMPACT_ATOMS: atom_id res chain seq x y z
N MET A 1 -4.47 4.21 4.54
CA MET A 1 -4.01 3.92 3.18
C MET A 1 -3.19 2.64 3.20
N VAL A 2 -3.08 1.94 2.07
CA VAL A 2 -2.20 0.77 1.93
C VAL A 2 -0.86 1.18 1.34
N TRP A 3 0.18 0.40 1.58
CA TRP A 3 1.49 0.64 0.98
C TRP A 3 1.56 -0.02 -0.40
N GLY A 4 2.19 0.64 -1.36
CA GLY A 4 2.36 0.10 -2.70
C GLY A 4 3.79 0.24 -3.21
N LEU A 5 4.21 -0.74 -4.00
CA LEU A 5 5.41 -0.66 -4.83
C LEU A 5 4.98 -0.67 -6.30
N PHE A 6 5.28 0.41 -7.01
CA PHE A 6 4.90 0.58 -8.41
C PHE A 6 6.17 0.68 -9.26
N PRO A 7 6.38 -0.21 -10.25
CA PRO A 7 7.57 -0.16 -11.07
C PRO A 7 7.65 1.15 -11.85
N ILE A 8 8.86 1.70 -11.97
CA ILE A 8 9.17 2.85 -12.83
C ILE A 8 9.73 2.30 -14.13
N ASP A 9 9.15 2.72 -15.26
CA ASP A 9 9.49 2.23 -16.60
C ASP A 9 9.50 0.70 -16.69
N PRO A 10 8.38 0.03 -16.35
CA PRO A 10 8.33 -1.42 -16.19
C PRO A 10 8.69 -2.15 -17.48
N LEU A 11 9.55 -3.16 -17.34
CA LEU A 11 9.69 -4.17 -18.40
C LEU A 11 8.39 -4.98 -18.51
N PRO A 12 8.06 -5.53 -19.70
CA PRO A 12 6.89 -6.38 -19.86
C PRO A 12 6.84 -7.52 -18.83
N GLY A 13 5.76 -7.57 -18.06
CA GLY A 13 5.54 -8.56 -17.01
C GLY A 13 6.20 -8.24 -15.67
N GLU A 14 6.52 -6.97 -15.39
CA GLU A 14 6.76 -6.50 -14.03
C GLU A 14 5.44 -6.12 -13.34
N ASP A 15 5.25 -6.66 -12.14
CA ASP A 15 4.05 -6.44 -11.36
C ASP A 15 4.21 -5.24 -10.41
N LYS A 16 3.10 -4.55 -10.17
CA LYS A 16 2.95 -3.69 -8.99
C LYS A 16 2.60 -4.55 -7.78
N TYR A 17 2.82 -4.05 -6.57
CA TYR A 17 2.49 -4.75 -5.34
C TYR A 17 1.77 -3.83 -4.36
N TYR A 18 0.81 -4.38 -3.63
CA TYR A 18 0.05 -3.71 -2.57
C TYR A 18 0.18 -4.51 -1.29
N ILE A 19 0.58 -3.85 -0.21
CA ILE A 19 0.75 -4.43 1.13
C ILE A 19 -0.43 -3.97 2.00
N PHE A 20 -1.22 -4.94 2.46
CA PHE A 20 -2.45 -4.74 3.22
C PHE A 20 -2.29 -4.96 4.72
N SER A 21 -1.18 -5.52 5.20
CA SER A 21 -1.00 -5.75 6.63
C SER A 21 0.42 -5.49 7.12
N LYS A 22 0.58 -5.37 8.44
CA LYS A 22 1.90 -5.36 9.08
C LYS A 22 2.60 -6.70 8.87
N GLY A 23 3.92 -6.68 8.74
CA GLY A 23 4.70 -7.90 8.51
C GLY A 23 6.02 -7.63 7.81
N ASN A 24 6.73 -8.72 7.50
CA ASN A 24 7.99 -8.68 6.80
C ASN A 24 7.82 -9.28 5.40
N TYR A 25 8.21 -8.51 4.39
CA TYR A 25 8.03 -8.85 2.98
C TYR A 25 9.39 -8.96 2.31
N LYS A 26 9.73 -10.15 1.84
CA LYS A 26 10.98 -10.39 1.12
C LYS A 26 10.83 -9.86 -0.30
N VAL A 27 11.85 -9.16 -0.75
CA VAL A 27 12.01 -8.70 -2.13
C VAL A 27 13.15 -9.47 -2.77
N GLY A 28 12.95 -10.03 -3.96
CA GLY A 28 14.03 -10.72 -4.65
C GLY A 28 13.59 -11.43 -5.92
N ARG A 29 14.52 -12.14 -6.53
CA ARG A 29 14.30 -12.78 -7.83
C ARG A 29 13.50 -14.07 -7.77
N LYS A 30 13.46 -14.77 -6.63
CA LYS A 30 12.77 -16.06 -6.51
C LYS A 30 12.43 -16.39 -5.05
N GLY A 31 11.21 -16.88 -4.82
CA GLY A 31 10.77 -17.34 -3.48
C GLY A 31 10.59 -16.19 -2.50
N CYS A 32 10.12 -15.05 -3.00
CA CYS A 32 9.93 -13.80 -2.27
C CYS A 32 8.48 -13.35 -2.42
N ASP A 33 8.01 -12.52 -1.50
CA ASP A 33 6.67 -11.93 -1.52
C ASP A 33 6.54 -10.91 -2.67
N ILE A 34 7.64 -10.18 -2.91
CA ILE A 34 7.80 -9.25 -4.03
C ILE A 34 8.84 -9.84 -4.98
N ILE A 35 8.39 -10.26 -6.17
CA ILE A 35 9.22 -10.94 -7.16
C ILE A 35 9.69 -9.96 -8.23
N ILE A 36 11.01 -9.76 -8.28
CA ILE A 36 11.68 -8.96 -9.32
C ILE A 36 12.64 -9.86 -10.08
N ASN A 37 12.13 -10.50 -11.15
CA ASN A 37 12.84 -11.58 -11.83
C ASN A 37 13.43 -11.21 -13.21
N LYS A 38 13.13 -10.01 -13.71
CA LYS A 38 13.60 -9.52 -15.00
C LYS A 38 15.02 -8.97 -14.95
N ASP A 39 15.44 -8.51 -13.77
CA ASP A 39 16.76 -7.93 -13.56
C ASP A 39 17.74 -8.94 -12.93
N LYS A 40 18.84 -9.23 -13.64
CA LYS A 40 19.89 -10.16 -13.19
C LYS A 40 20.73 -9.61 -12.04
N GLY A 41 20.74 -8.29 -11.83
CA GLY A 41 21.35 -7.63 -10.68
C GLY A 41 20.58 -7.87 -9.37
N VAL A 42 19.35 -8.38 -9.44
CA VAL A 42 18.57 -8.70 -8.25
C VAL A 42 18.95 -10.08 -7.69
N SER A 43 19.35 -10.07 -6.41
CA SER A 43 19.66 -11.28 -5.64
C SER A 43 18.42 -12.16 -5.42
N ARG A 44 18.60 -13.46 -5.11
CA ARG A 44 17.47 -14.38 -4.88
C ARG A 44 16.57 -13.86 -3.75
N VAL A 45 17.18 -13.48 -2.63
CA VAL A 45 16.61 -12.62 -1.58
C VAL A 45 17.48 -11.37 -1.58
N HIS A 46 16.90 -10.22 -1.92
CA HIS A 46 17.62 -8.96 -2.11
C HIS A 46 17.43 -8.02 -0.93
N ALA A 47 16.19 -7.84 -0.51
CA ALA A 47 15.85 -6.98 0.61
C ALA A 47 14.67 -7.56 1.41
N GLU A 48 14.42 -6.98 2.56
CA GLU A 48 13.24 -7.24 3.39
C GLU A 48 12.60 -5.90 3.74
N ILE A 49 11.31 -5.74 3.44
CA ILE A 49 10.50 -4.59 3.81
C ILE A 49 9.74 -4.95 5.08
N LEU A 50 9.96 -4.19 6.15
CA LEU A 50 9.32 -4.37 7.45
C LEU A 50 8.25 -3.29 7.60
N VAL A 51 6.99 -3.71 7.66
CA VAL A 51 5.85 -2.84 7.95
C VAL A 51 5.45 -3.08 9.39
N ASP A 52 5.86 -2.18 10.29
CA ASP A 52 5.59 -2.35 11.72
C ASP A 52 4.11 -2.04 12.06
N GLU A 53 3.48 -1.12 11.31
CA GLU A 53 2.08 -0.72 11.49
C GLU A 53 1.43 -0.24 10.19
N MET A 54 0.13 -0.53 10.02
CA MET A 54 -0.71 0.03 8.96
C MET A 54 -1.24 1.41 9.36
N ILE A 55 -1.15 2.39 8.48
CA ILE A 55 -1.56 3.77 8.79
C ILE A 55 -2.90 4.07 8.11
N SER A 56 -3.94 4.26 8.92
CA SER A 56 -5.23 4.80 8.45
C SER A 56 -5.16 6.33 8.38
N LEU A 57 -4.66 6.85 7.25
CA LEU A 57 -4.62 8.29 6.99
C LEU A 57 -6.02 8.80 6.61
N ASN A 58 -6.50 9.78 7.37
CA ASN A 58 -7.66 10.57 7.00
C ASN A 58 -7.26 11.54 5.87
N PRO A 59 -7.80 11.41 4.64
CA PRO A 59 -7.46 12.27 3.51
C PRO A 59 -7.92 13.73 3.70
N PHE A 60 -8.83 13.98 4.66
CA PHE A 60 -9.38 15.30 4.96
C PHE A 60 -8.61 16.04 6.07
N GLN A 61 -7.57 15.42 6.66
CA GLN A 61 -6.67 16.09 7.61
C GLN A 61 -5.38 16.50 6.89
N ASP A 62 -4.78 17.61 7.34
CA ASP A 62 -3.53 18.11 6.78
C ASP A 62 -2.44 17.03 6.81
N LYS A 63 -2.01 16.62 5.61
CA LYS A 63 -0.97 15.60 5.37
C LYS A 63 0.33 15.92 6.14
N SER A 64 0.57 17.20 6.43
CA SER A 64 1.72 17.71 7.18
C SER A 64 1.90 17.08 8.57
N SER A 65 0.81 16.76 9.28
CA SER A 65 0.88 16.41 10.72
C SER A 65 1.17 14.93 11.02
N LYS A 66 0.91 13.99 10.09
CA LYS A 66 1.05 12.53 10.32
C LYS A 66 1.97 11.80 9.33
N VAL A 67 2.40 12.44 8.25
CA VAL A 67 3.31 11.83 7.25
C VAL A 67 4.74 11.63 7.79
N SER A 68 5.08 12.25 8.93
CA SER A 68 6.43 12.21 9.51
C SER A 68 6.81 10.88 10.19
N THR A 69 5.87 9.99 10.48
CA THR A 69 6.12 8.72 11.18
C THR A 69 5.81 7.50 10.32
N THR A 70 6.45 7.37 9.16
CA THR A 70 6.37 6.13 8.39
C THR A 70 7.10 5.03 9.16
N ARG A 71 6.34 4.04 9.66
CA ARG A 71 6.87 2.87 10.37
C ARG A 71 7.16 1.71 9.40
N VAL A 72 7.74 2.07 8.25
CA VAL A 72 8.17 1.11 7.24
C VAL A 72 9.67 1.23 7.06
N ARG A 73 10.36 0.10 7.16
CA ARG A 73 11.80 0.00 7.01
C ARG A 73 12.13 -0.95 5.88
N ILE A 74 13.30 -0.76 5.28
CA ILE A 74 13.87 -1.68 4.33
C ILE A 74 15.26 -2.09 4.78
N LYS A 75 15.53 -3.39 4.71
CA LYS A 75 16.81 -4.01 5.03
C LYS A 75 17.45 -4.56 3.77
N ASP A 76 18.70 -4.20 3.50
CA ASP A 76 19.47 -4.77 2.41
C ASP A 76 20.15 -6.08 2.81
N CYS A 77 19.91 -7.13 2.02
CA CYS A 77 20.48 -8.46 2.17
C CYS A 77 21.27 -8.90 0.92
N SER A 78 21.54 -7.96 0.01
CA SER A 78 21.93 -8.27 -1.36
C SER A 78 23.44 -8.20 -1.60
N LYS A 79 23.87 -8.72 -2.76
CA LYS A 79 25.25 -8.60 -3.24
C LYS A 79 25.61 -7.18 -3.71
N TYR A 80 24.69 -6.51 -4.40
CA TYR A 80 24.97 -5.26 -5.11
C TYR A 80 24.38 -4.01 -4.44
N GLY A 81 23.59 -4.20 -3.39
CA GLY A 81 22.97 -3.15 -2.61
C GLY A 81 21.57 -2.76 -3.10
N THR A 82 20.80 -2.23 -2.16
CA THR A 82 19.53 -1.55 -2.35
C THR A 82 19.77 -0.04 -2.25
N PHE A 83 19.11 0.75 -3.08
CA PHE A 83 19.30 2.19 -3.13
C PHE A 83 17.96 2.92 -2.97
N ILE A 84 17.95 4.01 -2.20
CA ILE A 84 16.79 4.88 -2.04
C ILE A 84 17.13 6.24 -2.65
N ASN A 85 16.43 6.64 -3.71
CA ASN A 85 16.51 8.00 -4.23
C ASN A 85 15.40 8.83 -3.58
N LYS A 86 15.81 9.79 -2.76
CA LYS A 86 14.89 10.77 -2.17
C LYS A 86 14.61 11.87 -3.20
N ASN A 87 13.47 12.55 -3.07
CA ASN A 87 13.06 13.64 -3.98
C ASN A 87 14.09 14.77 -4.16
N LEU A 88 15.12 14.86 -3.31
CA LEU A 88 16.22 15.83 -3.36
C LEU A 88 17.40 15.40 -4.24
N GLY A 89 17.30 14.29 -4.98
CA GLY A 89 18.34 13.83 -5.91
C GLY A 89 19.50 13.08 -5.25
N SER A 90 19.50 12.89 -3.92
CA SER A 90 20.46 12.05 -3.23
C SER A 90 20.06 10.57 -3.36
N LYS A 91 21.02 9.75 -3.83
CA LYS A 91 20.92 8.29 -3.88
C LYS A 91 21.64 7.70 -2.67
N GLU A 92 20.88 7.18 -1.72
CA GLU A 92 21.41 6.57 -0.51
C GLU A 92 21.51 5.06 -0.69
N LYS A 93 22.69 4.49 -0.43
CA LYS A 93 22.90 3.05 -0.50
C LYS A 93 22.61 2.42 0.86
N VAL A 94 21.53 1.65 0.94
CA VAL A 94 21.02 1.10 2.21
C VAL A 94 22.06 0.21 2.90
N HIS A 95 22.91 -0.47 2.12
CA HIS A 95 23.99 -1.32 2.64
C HIS A 95 25.02 -0.59 3.51
N GLU A 96 25.14 0.73 3.35
CA GLU A 96 26.10 1.57 4.07
C GLU A 96 25.54 2.12 5.39
N PHE A 97 24.24 1.96 5.64
CA PHE A 97 23.62 2.35 6.90
C PHE A 97 23.86 1.34 8.04
N PRO A 98 23.74 1.78 9.30
CA PRO A 98 23.70 0.88 10.45
C PRO A 98 22.67 -0.23 10.24
N ASN A 99 23.06 -1.48 10.55
CA ASN A 99 22.26 -2.69 10.34
C ASN A 99 21.82 -2.95 8.89
N LYS A 100 22.34 -2.19 7.93
CA LYS A 100 21.90 -2.20 6.53
C LYS A 100 20.40 -1.91 6.40
N GLU A 101 19.87 -1.02 7.25
CA GLU A 101 18.46 -0.68 7.32
C GLU A 101 18.23 0.82 7.09
N ALA A 102 17.12 1.16 6.44
CA ALA A 102 16.67 2.54 6.23
C ALA A 102 15.13 2.64 6.36
N THR A 103 14.64 3.81 6.77
CA THR A 103 13.20 4.12 6.77
C THR A 103 12.74 4.49 5.36
N LEU A 104 11.64 3.90 4.90
CA LEU A 104 10.96 4.27 3.67
C LEU A 104 9.86 5.30 3.94
N LYS A 105 9.72 6.25 3.02
CA LYS A 105 8.71 7.32 3.05
C LYS A 105 7.85 7.31 1.80
N ASP A 106 6.68 7.91 1.92
CA ASP A 106 5.78 8.09 0.78
C ASP A 106 6.47 8.84 -0.36
N GLY A 107 6.48 8.22 -1.53
CA GLY A 107 7.06 8.75 -2.76
C GLY A 107 8.52 8.37 -3.00
N ASP A 108 9.20 7.70 -2.06
CA ASP A 108 10.58 7.25 -2.23
C ASP A 108 10.72 6.33 -3.46
N LEU A 109 11.83 6.47 -4.20
CA LEU A 109 12.19 5.53 -5.26
C LEU A 109 13.21 4.54 -4.73
N VAL A 110 12.90 3.26 -4.84
CA VAL A 110 13.74 2.16 -4.34
C VAL A 110 14.25 1.35 -5.54
N SER A 111 15.57 1.25 -5.68
CA SER A 111 16.22 0.46 -6.71
C SER A 111 16.93 -0.77 -6.12
N PHE A 112 16.77 -1.92 -6.76
CA PHE A 112 17.33 -3.19 -6.31
C PHE A 112 18.46 -3.65 -7.23
N GLY A 113 19.71 -3.54 -6.76
CA GLY A 113 20.90 -3.91 -7.52
C GLY A 113 21.35 -2.84 -8.50
N THR A 114 22.00 -3.25 -9.58
CA THR A 114 22.68 -2.34 -10.53
C THR A 114 21.92 -2.10 -11.83
N GLY A 115 20.81 -2.80 -12.06
CA GLY A 115 20.04 -2.69 -13.29
C GLY A 115 18.89 -1.69 -13.16
N ASN A 116 17.77 -2.01 -13.81
CA ASN A 116 16.62 -1.12 -13.98
C ASN A 116 15.46 -1.43 -13.01
N ALA A 117 15.63 -2.38 -12.09
CA ALA A 117 14.64 -2.72 -11.07
C ALA A 117 14.40 -1.57 -10.07
N THR A 118 13.60 -0.57 -10.46
CA THR A 118 13.26 0.61 -9.65
C THR A 118 11.75 0.71 -9.44
N TYR A 119 11.35 0.91 -8.19
CA TYR A 119 9.95 0.99 -7.79
C TYR A 119 9.72 2.27 -6.99
N ARG A 120 8.58 2.91 -7.22
CA ARG A 120 8.06 3.95 -6.34
C ARG A 120 7.34 3.28 -5.16
N PHE A 121 7.83 3.54 -3.97
CA PHE A 121 7.18 3.20 -2.72
C PHE A 121 6.26 4.35 -2.32
N CYS A 122 4.94 4.14 -2.31
CA CYS A 122 4.00 5.19 -1.95
C CYS A 122 2.70 4.64 -1.38
N TYR A 123 1.89 5.52 -0.80
CA TYR A 123 0.54 5.18 -0.41
C TYR A 123 -0.35 4.95 -1.62
N ALA A 124 -1.12 3.86 -1.61
CA ALA A 124 -2.29 3.71 -2.45
C ALA A 124 -3.54 4.00 -1.60
N PRO A 125 -4.41 4.95 -2.02
CA PRO A 125 -5.64 5.25 -1.30
C PRO A 125 -6.54 4.01 -1.22
N LEU A 126 -7.08 3.76 -0.03
CA LEU A 126 -8.17 2.81 0.21
C LEU A 126 -9.12 3.48 1.19
N ILE A 127 -10.05 4.25 0.64
CA ILE A 127 -11.01 5.09 1.35
C ILE A 127 -12.41 4.56 1.06
N LEU A 128 -13.11 4.15 2.12
CA LEU A 128 -14.43 3.53 2.07
C LEU A 128 -15.48 4.54 2.53
N PHE A 129 -16.43 4.87 1.67
CA PHE A 129 -17.62 5.61 2.07
C PHE A 129 -18.65 4.66 2.67
N VAL A 130 -19.23 5.00 3.82
CA VAL A 130 -20.25 4.19 4.50
C VAL A 130 -21.33 5.10 5.10
N ASP A 131 -22.54 4.58 5.32
CA ASP A 131 -23.54 5.31 6.10
C ASP A 131 -23.08 5.49 7.56
N SER A 132 -23.16 6.71 8.09
CA SER A 132 -22.74 7.05 9.46
C SER A 132 -23.38 6.16 10.53
N PHE A 133 -24.63 5.73 10.33
CA PHE A 133 -25.35 4.86 11.26
C PHE A 133 -24.78 3.44 11.33
N GLN A 134 -24.00 3.03 10.34
CA GLN A 134 -23.42 1.68 10.24
C GLN A 134 -21.95 1.64 10.69
N VAL A 135 -21.39 2.78 11.10
CA VAL A 135 -20.03 2.87 11.65
C VAL A 135 -20.05 2.40 13.10
N ASN A 136 -19.33 1.31 13.40
CA ASN A 136 -19.12 0.80 14.74
C ASN A 136 -17.63 0.47 14.98
N ALA A 137 -17.24 0.26 16.24
CA ALA A 137 -15.85 -0.02 16.60
C ALA A 137 -15.27 -1.27 15.91
N PRO A 138 -15.97 -2.43 15.86
CA PRO A 138 -15.47 -3.61 15.15
C PRO A 138 -15.18 -3.37 13.67
N LEU A 139 -16.04 -2.61 12.99
CA LEU A 139 -15.83 -2.26 11.60
C LEU A 139 -14.62 -1.33 11.43
N GLN A 140 -14.48 -0.31 12.28
CA GLN A 140 -13.33 0.59 12.24
C GLN A 140 -12.01 -0.16 12.47
N GLU A 141 -11.99 -1.14 13.38
CA GLU A 141 -10.82 -1.97 13.62
C GLU A 141 -10.50 -2.86 12.42
N LYS A 142 -11.50 -3.54 11.84
CA LYS A 142 -11.35 -4.35 10.62
C LYS A 142 -10.83 -3.54 9.44
N VAL A 143 -11.34 -2.33 9.24
CA VAL A 143 -10.88 -1.41 8.19
C VAL A 143 -9.46 -0.92 8.47
N SER A 144 -9.15 -0.55 9.72
CA SER A 144 -7.83 -0.02 10.07
C SER A 144 -6.74 -1.10 9.99
N SER A 145 -7.05 -2.36 10.30
CA SER A 145 -6.10 -3.47 10.25
C SER A 145 -5.58 -3.75 8.85
N ILE A 146 -6.40 -3.51 7.82
CA ILE A 146 -6.02 -3.60 6.40
C ILE A 146 -5.44 -2.28 5.86
N GLY A 147 -5.23 -1.28 6.71
CA GLY A 147 -4.80 0.05 6.30
C GLY A 147 -5.85 0.85 5.51
N ALA A 148 -7.13 0.46 5.52
CA ALA A 148 -8.18 1.27 4.91
C ALA A 148 -8.57 2.45 5.82
N PHE A 149 -9.26 3.44 5.25
CA PHE A 149 -9.90 4.53 5.99
C PHE A 149 -11.39 4.53 5.69
N ILE A 150 -12.23 4.78 6.69
CA ILE A 150 -13.68 4.86 6.52
C ILE A 150 -14.17 6.28 6.77
N THR A 151 -15.11 6.75 5.94
CA THR A 151 -15.72 8.07 6.05
C THR A 151 -17.22 7.99 5.85
N SER A 152 -17.96 8.80 6.61
CA SER A 152 -19.39 9.01 6.41
C SER A 152 -19.74 10.23 5.58
N LYS A 153 -18.73 10.94 5.07
CA LYS A 153 -18.88 12.06 4.15
C LYS A 153 -18.32 11.64 2.80
N PHE A 154 -19.18 11.57 1.79
CA PHE A 154 -18.76 11.24 0.44
C PHE A 154 -17.88 12.36 -0.16
N CYS A 155 -16.84 11.95 -0.89
CA CYS A 155 -15.97 12.84 -1.66
C CYS A 155 -15.36 12.08 -2.85
N GLN A 156 -14.71 12.81 -3.77
CA GLN A 156 -14.12 12.21 -4.97
C GLN A 156 -12.93 11.29 -4.66
N GLU A 157 -12.24 11.50 -3.55
CA GLU A 157 -11.14 10.67 -3.06
C GLU A 157 -11.62 9.32 -2.49
N CYS A 158 -12.92 9.17 -2.21
CA CYS A 158 -13.48 7.86 -1.86
C CYS A 158 -13.21 6.87 -2.99
N THR A 159 -12.68 5.71 -2.62
CA THR A 159 -12.29 4.66 -3.58
C THR A 159 -13.38 3.63 -3.77
N HIS A 160 -14.15 3.33 -2.72
CA HIS A 160 -15.21 2.33 -2.72
C HIS A 160 -16.37 2.80 -1.85
N ILE A 161 -17.55 2.23 -2.08
CA ILE A 161 -18.74 2.35 -1.23
C ILE A 161 -18.87 1.04 -0.46
N LEU A 162 -18.81 1.11 0.86
CA LEU A 162 -19.07 -0.03 1.73
C LEU A 162 -20.57 -0.11 2.02
N VAL A 163 -21.22 -1.09 1.42
CA VAL A 163 -22.65 -1.35 1.58
C VAL A 163 -22.85 -2.37 2.68
N GLN A 164 -23.75 -2.08 3.62
CA GLN A 164 -24.21 -3.06 4.60
C GLN A 164 -25.73 -3.21 4.54
N HIS A 165 -26.23 -4.26 5.19
CA HIS A 165 -27.65 -4.52 5.25
C HIS A 165 -28.41 -3.30 5.80
N HIS A 166 -29.54 -2.97 5.18
CA HIS A 166 -30.36 -1.79 5.50
C HIS A 166 -29.70 -0.41 5.32
N MET A 167 -28.68 -0.29 4.45
CA MET A 167 -28.16 1.03 4.08
C MET A 167 -29.27 1.87 3.43
N ARG A 168 -29.51 3.08 3.95
CA ARG A 168 -30.55 3.97 3.41
C ARG A 168 -30.05 4.64 2.14
N VAL A 169 -30.90 4.72 1.13
CA VAL A 169 -30.60 5.49 -0.08
C VAL A 169 -30.65 6.98 0.27
N LYS A 170 -29.49 7.63 0.24
CA LYS A 170 -29.29 9.06 0.49
C LYS A 170 -28.65 9.72 -0.74
N GLY A 171 -28.72 11.05 -0.83
CA GLY A 171 -28.10 11.81 -1.92
C GLY A 171 -26.63 11.46 -2.14
N GLU A 172 -25.83 11.41 -1.06
CA GLU A 172 -24.41 11.04 -1.14
C GLU A 172 -24.16 9.64 -1.69
N LEU A 173 -25.05 8.68 -1.41
CA LEU A 173 -24.96 7.33 -1.99
C LEU A 173 -25.25 7.37 -3.49
N LEU A 174 -26.25 8.15 -3.92
CA LEU A 174 -26.55 8.35 -5.34
C LEU A 174 -25.37 9.02 -6.04
N ASP A 175 -24.76 10.04 -5.43
CA ASP A 175 -23.58 10.73 -5.96
C ASP A 175 -22.41 9.77 -6.13
N ALA A 176 -22.18 8.89 -5.16
CA ALA A 176 -21.12 7.88 -5.23
C ALA A 176 -21.36 6.84 -6.34
N ILE A 177 -22.62 6.42 -6.53
CA ILE A 177 -23.02 5.52 -7.62
C ILE A 177 -22.84 6.21 -8.98
N VAL A 178 -23.27 7.46 -9.13
CA VAL A 178 -23.09 8.26 -10.35
C VAL A 178 -21.61 8.46 -10.65
N ALA A 179 -20.78 8.64 -9.61
CA ALA A 179 -19.32 8.69 -9.71
C ALA A 179 -18.66 7.33 -10.02
N LYS A 180 -19.45 6.27 -10.24
CA LYS A 180 -19.01 4.91 -10.58
C LYS A 180 -18.02 4.33 -9.57
N LYS A 181 -18.16 4.71 -8.29
CA LYS A 181 -17.35 4.11 -7.23
C LYS A 181 -17.81 2.66 -7.06
N PRO A 182 -16.90 1.67 -6.98
CA PRO A 182 -17.30 0.29 -6.78
C PRO A 182 -18.05 0.09 -5.47
N LEU A 183 -19.10 -0.72 -5.50
CA LEU A 183 -19.87 -1.10 -4.33
C LEU A 183 -19.30 -2.42 -3.83
N VAL A 184 -18.95 -2.48 -2.54
CA VAL A 184 -18.42 -3.66 -1.87
C VAL A 184 -19.17 -3.87 -0.57
N ASP A 185 -19.34 -5.12 -0.14
CA ASP A 185 -19.91 -5.43 1.16
C ASP A 185 -18.82 -5.65 2.22
N VAL A 186 -19.21 -5.91 3.46
CA VAL A 186 -18.26 -6.08 4.59
C VAL A 186 -17.38 -7.32 4.44
N SER A 187 -17.87 -8.39 3.80
CA SER A 187 -17.09 -9.61 3.56
C SER A 187 -15.95 -9.37 2.56
N TRP A 188 -16.07 -8.38 1.67
CA TRP A 188 -14.96 -7.98 0.80
C TRP A 188 -13.72 -7.54 1.60
N LEU A 189 -13.90 -6.95 2.79
CA LEU A 189 -12.78 -6.61 3.67
C LEU A 189 -12.02 -7.85 4.16
N GLU A 190 -12.71 -8.98 4.27
CA GLU A 190 -12.11 -10.26 4.65
C GLU A 190 -11.26 -10.79 3.49
N VAL A 191 -11.76 -10.70 2.26
CA VAL A 191 -10.97 -11.02 1.05
C VAL A 191 -9.71 -10.15 0.97
N VAL A 192 -9.80 -8.86 1.28
CA VAL A 192 -8.62 -7.98 1.34
C VAL A 192 -7.65 -8.46 2.42
N ALA A 193 -8.15 -8.83 3.61
CA ALA A 193 -7.35 -9.27 4.75
C ALA A 193 -6.72 -10.67 4.58
N GLU A 194 -7.28 -11.54 3.75
CA GLU A 194 -6.79 -12.92 3.53
C GLU A 194 -5.34 -12.98 3.05
N LYS A 195 -4.91 -12.00 2.27
CA LYS A 195 -3.54 -11.92 1.75
C LYS A 195 -2.92 -10.60 2.17
N SER A 196 -1.79 -10.71 2.85
CA SER A 196 -1.00 -9.57 3.30
C SER A 196 -0.43 -8.74 2.14
N ILE A 197 -0.22 -9.36 0.98
CA ILE A 197 0.30 -8.70 -0.23
C ILE A 197 -0.38 -9.24 -1.49
N ARG A 198 -0.64 -8.36 -2.47
CA ARG A 198 -1.22 -8.71 -3.78
C ARG A 198 -0.61 -7.87 -4.91
N THR A 199 -0.72 -8.34 -6.14
CA THR A 199 -0.30 -7.62 -7.35
C THR A 199 -1.35 -6.65 -7.90
N ASP A 200 -2.57 -6.78 -7.38
CA ASP A 200 -3.77 -6.06 -7.78
C ASP A 200 -4.67 -5.86 -6.56
N PHE A 201 -5.55 -4.85 -6.63
CA PHE A 201 -6.61 -4.70 -5.64
C PHE A 201 -7.64 -5.81 -5.82
N PRO A 202 -8.17 -6.41 -4.75
CA PRO A 202 -9.22 -7.42 -4.85
C PRO A 202 -10.41 -6.92 -5.66
N GLY A 203 -10.89 -7.73 -6.60
CA GLY A 203 -12.08 -7.41 -7.39
C GLY A 203 -13.31 -7.26 -6.49
N CYS A 204 -14.23 -6.38 -6.87
CA CYS A 204 -15.42 -6.06 -6.09
C CYS A 204 -16.52 -7.13 -6.15
N ASN A 205 -16.37 -8.16 -6.99
CA ASN A 205 -17.31 -9.29 -7.13
C ASN A 205 -16.81 -10.57 -6.43
N SER A 206 -15.77 -10.46 -5.60
CA SER A 206 -15.12 -11.60 -4.96
C SER A 206 -15.86 -12.07 -3.72
#